data_AF-A0A518BLW1-F1
#
_entry.id   AF-A0A518BLW1-F1
#
_cell.length_a   1.000
_cell.length_b   1.000
_cell.length_c   1.000
_cell.angle_alpha   90.00
_cell.angle_beta   90.00
_cell.angle_gamma   90.00
#
_symmetry.space_group_name_H-M   'P 1'
#
loop_
_entity.id
_entity.type
_entity.pdbx_description
1 polymer ?
#
loop_
_entity_poly.entity_id
_entity_poly.type
_entity_poly.pdbx_seq_one_letter_code
_entity_poly.pdbx_strand_id
1 'polypeptide(L)'
;MVAILPLPAVLLPGTGGAPDLLALLAWLTWTGGAAGWLAGAAGVRPVIGALCASAAWSLAVACAVALGPQRQVDPGLVRAVLGLGPALGLAVAGLAWGARRPTWAPAGATATLALTVTLCALPGRADLVERGWAERRPQLAATLLDLSPLSVAAETAGVDWMRHPSVYGPAGTDWFSDRRRPHGPLAAMVALVLGCSLGFASAGVRRADRNAARSHR
;
A
#
# COMPACT_ATOMS: atom_id res chain seq x y z
N MET A 1 23.31 -0.92 -4.81
CA MET A 1 22.24 0.04 -4.47
C MET A 1 20.99 -0.37 -5.21
N VAL A 2 20.10 -1.16 -4.59
CA VAL A 2 18.78 -1.44 -5.18
C VAL A 2 17.94 -0.22 -4.89
N ALA A 3 17.90 0.68 -5.86
CA ALA A 3 17.01 1.81 -5.79
C ALA A 3 15.58 1.24 -5.91
N ILE A 4 14.86 1.21 -4.79
CA ILE A 4 13.40 1.08 -4.76
C ILE A 4 12.84 2.41 -5.30
N LEU A 5 13.23 2.74 -6.52
CA LEU A 5 12.93 4.01 -7.14
C LEU A 5 11.46 3.94 -7.53
N PRO A 6 10.63 4.91 -7.13
CA PRO A 6 9.29 5.11 -7.69
C PRO A 6 9.35 5.56 -9.17
N LEU A 7 10.45 5.27 -9.90
CA LEU A 7 10.66 5.65 -11.29
C LEU A 7 9.49 5.29 -12.20
N PRO A 8 8.87 4.09 -12.12
CA PRO A 8 7.69 3.82 -12.91
C PRO A 8 6.53 4.73 -12.54
N ALA A 9 6.37 5.08 -11.26
CA ALA A 9 5.20 5.80 -10.76
C ALA A 9 5.29 7.33 -10.91
N VAL A 10 6.49 7.91 -11.00
CA VAL A 10 6.69 9.30 -11.48
C VAL A 10 6.50 9.39 -13.00
N LEU A 11 6.67 8.26 -13.70
CA LEU A 11 6.55 8.16 -15.16
C LEU A 11 5.23 7.57 -15.66
N LEU A 12 4.31 7.12 -14.79
CA LEU A 12 2.99 6.65 -15.21
C LEU A 12 2.15 7.89 -15.52
N PRO A 13 1.97 8.24 -16.81
CA PRO A 13 1.25 9.44 -17.16
C PRO A 13 -0.23 9.21 -16.82
N GLY A 14 -0.82 10.11 -16.05
CA GLY A 14 -2.27 10.22 -15.96
C GLY A 14 -2.87 10.64 -17.31
N THR A 15 -4.19 10.77 -17.37
CA THR A 15 -4.90 11.28 -18.55
C THR A 15 -4.45 12.71 -18.86
N GLY A 16 -3.42 12.87 -19.72
CA GLY A 16 -2.81 14.16 -20.05
C GLY A 16 -1.30 14.28 -19.78
N GLY A 17 -0.61 13.22 -19.35
CA GLY A 17 0.86 13.23 -19.18
C GLY A 17 1.37 13.75 -17.82
N ALA A 18 0.48 14.27 -16.97
CA ALA A 18 0.81 14.71 -15.62
C ALA A 18 0.81 13.53 -14.62
N PRO A 19 1.61 13.58 -13.55
CA PRO A 19 1.60 12.53 -12.51
C PRO A 19 0.27 12.51 -11.77
N ASP A 20 -0.30 11.31 -11.58
CA ASP A 20 -1.56 11.08 -10.89
C ASP A 20 -1.30 10.48 -9.49
N LEU A 21 -1.78 11.18 -8.45
CA LEU A 21 -1.61 10.76 -7.06
C LEU A 21 -2.25 9.39 -6.78
N LEU A 22 -3.44 9.12 -7.31
CA LEU A 22 -4.12 7.86 -7.08
C LEU A 22 -3.43 6.70 -7.80
N ALA A 23 -2.95 6.94 -9.01
CA ALA A 23 -2.15 5.94 -9.73
C ALA A 23 -0.84 5.62 -8.98
N LEU A 24 -0.17 6.65 -8.43
CA LEU A 24 1.01 6.49 -7.59
C LEU A 24 0.69 5.69 -6.32
N LEU A 25 -0.37 6.04 -5.58
CA LEU A 25 -0.77 5.33 -4.37
C LEU A 25 -1.18 3.87 -4.64
N ALA A 26 -1.89 3.61 -5.75
CA ALA A 26 -2.19 2.26 -6.21
C ALA A 26 -0.92 1.46 -6.50
N TRP A 27 0.02 2.05 -7.25
CA TRP A 27 1.29 1.39 -7.54
C TRP A 27 2.09 1.05 -6.27
N LEU A 28 2.21 2.00 -5.35
CA LEU A 28 2.95 1.82 -4.10
C LEU A 28 2.28 0.80 -3.17
N THR A 29 0.94 0.79 -3.08
CA THR A 29 0.20 -0.20 -2.26
C THR A 29 0.31 -1.61 -2.85
N TRP A 30 0.27 -1.78 -4.17
CA TRP A 30 0.42 -3.08 -4.81
C TRP A 30 1.83 -3.64 -4.65
N THR A 31 2.84 -2.81 -4.94
CA THR A 31 4.23 -3.27 -5.08
C THR A 31 5.04 -3.17 -3.80
N GLY A 32 4.63 -2.33 -2.83
CA GLY A 32 5.43 -2.00 -1.66
C GLY A 32 5.88 -3.22 -0.86
N GLY A 33 4.95 -4.14 -0.56
CA GLY A 33 5.26 -5.37 0.17
C GLY A 33 6.21 -6.30 -0.59
N ALA A 34 5.97 -6.49 -1.90
CA ALA A 34 6.81 -7.33 -2.75
C ALA A 34 8.23 -6.75 -2.92
N ALA A 35 8.34 -5.43 -3.13
CA ALA A 35 9.61 -4.72 -3.17
C ALA A 35 10.36 -4.83 -1.83
N GLY A 36 9.62 -4.76 -0.72
CA GLY A 36 10.14 -5.04 0.63
C GLY A 36 10.80 -6.41 0.69
N TRP A 37 10.06 -7.49 0.35
CA TRP A 37 10.57 -8.87 0.36
C TRP A 37 11.91 -9.02 -0.39
N LEU A 38 11.97 -8.50 -1.62
CA LEU A 38 13.16 -8.60 -2.46
C LEU A 38 14.32 -7.77 -1.89
N ALA A 39 14.06 -6.56 -1.42
CA ALA A 39 15.07 -5.70 -0.80
C ALA A 39 15.64 -6.31 0.49
N GLY A 40 14.77 -6.89 1.32
CA GLY A 40 15.18 -7.60 2.52
C GLY A 40 16.09 -8.78 2.19
N ALA A 41 15.72 -9.59 1.20
CA ALA A 41 16.53 -10.74 0.76
C ALA A 41 17.87 -10.33 0.16
N ALA A 42 17.93 -9.17 -0.51
CA ALA A 42 19.15 -8.55 -1.01
C ALA A 42 20.03 -7.94 0.10
N GLY A 43 19.63 -8.05 1.38
CA GLY A 43 20.43 -7.60 2.52
C GLY A 43 20.26 -6.12 2.88
N VAL A 44 19.24 -5.44 2.36
CA VAL A 44 18.93 -4.06 2.76
C VAL A 44 18.56 -4.05 4.24
N ARG A 45 19.20 -3.15 5.01
CA ARG A 45 18.90 -3.00 6.45
C ARG A 45 17.49 -2.41 6.61
N PRO A 46 16.59 -3.02 7.41
CA PRO A 46 15.20 -2.57 7.52
C PRO A 46 15.01 -1.10 7.85
N VAL A 47 15.77 -0.57 8.81
CA VAL A 47 15.67 0.84 9.20
C VAL A 47 16.07 1.76 8.04
N ILE A 48 17.18 1.47 7.38
CA ILE A 48 17.69 2.29 6.26
C ILE A 48 16.72 2.20 5.07
N GLY A 49 16.26 0.98 4.73
CA GLY A 49 15.30 0.78 3.66
C GLY A 49 13.97 1.49 3.93
N ALA A 50 13.46 1.44 5.15
CA ALA A 50 12.24 2.14 5.56
C ALA A 50 12.37 3.66 5.44
N LEU A 51 13.49 4.24 5.90
CA LEU A 51 13.76 5.68 5.78
C LEU A 51 13.89 6.11 4.33
N CYS A 52 14.63 5.34 3.52
CA CYS A 52 14.79 5.61 2.08
C CYS A 52 13.45 5.53 1.34
N ALA A 53 12.64 4.49 1.60
CA ALA A 53 11.31 4.35 1.00
C ALA A 53 10.39 5.49 1.43
N SER A 54 10.37 5.83 2.73
CA SER A 54 9.56 6.94 3.25
C SER A 54 9.92 8.26 2.58
N ALA A 55 11.21 8.59 2.49
CA ALA A 55 11.68 9.82 1.85
C ALA A 55 11.37 9.84 0.34
N ALA A 56 11.69 8.77 -0.38
CA ALA A 56 11.49 8.69 -1.83
C ALA A 56 10.00 8.75 -2.21
N TRP A 57 9.14 8.06 -1.46
CA TRP A 57 7.71 8.02 -1.75
C TRP A 57 7.00 9.31 -1.32
N SER A 58 7.43 9.93 -0.21
CA SER A 58 6.92 11.26 0.17
C SER A 58 7.27 12.30 -0.89
N LEU A 59 8.48 12.25 -1.45
CA LEU A 59 8.87 13.13 -2.56
C LEU A 59 8.03 12.85 -3.81
N ALA A 60 7.81 11.58 -4.16
CA ALA A 60 6.97 11.22 -5.31
C ALA A 60 5.53 11.72 -5.14
N VAL A 61 4.95 11.58 -3.94
CA VAL A 61 3.63 12.11 -3.60
C VAL A 61 3.61 13.63 -3.68
N ALA A 62 4.63 14.31 -3.14
CA ALA A 62 4.73 15.77 -3.24
C ALA A 62 4.79 16.24 -4.70
N CYS A 63 5.55 15.54 -5.56
CA CYS A 63 5.58 15.81 -6.99
C CYS A 63 4.22 15.57 -7.66
N ALA A 64 3.53 14.46 -7.34
CA ALA A 64 2.20 14.16 -7.88
C ALA A 64 1.16 15.19 -7.45
N VAL A 65 1.19 15.66 -6.21
CA VAL A 65 0.31 16.73 -5.72
C VAL A 65 0.62 18.07 -6.40
N ALA A 66 1.90 18.42 -6.56
CA ALA A 66 2.30 19.71 -7.13
C ALA A 66 2.08 19.81 -8.65
N LEU A 67 2.35 18.72 -9.38
CA LEU A 67 2.34 18.68 -10.84
C LEU A 67 1.05 18.06 -11.41
N GLY A 68 0.30 17.31 -10.60
CA GLY A 68 -0.88 16.58 -11.04
C GLY A 68 -2.08 17.49 -11.33
N PRO A 69 -3.09 16.95 -12.04
CA PRO A 69 -4.31 17.68 -12.39
C PRO A 69 -5.18 18.00 -11.16
N GLN A 70 -5.00 17.27 -10.06
CA GLN A 70 -5.76 17.38 -8.81
C GLN A 70 -5.16 18.41 -7.83
N ARG A 71 -4.86 19.64 -8.29
CA ARG A 71 -4.37 20.74 -7.42
C ARG A 71 -5.33 21.17 -6.30
N GLN A 72 -6.50 20.54 -6.18
CA GLN A 72 -7.64 20.95 -5.33
C GLN A 72 -7.96 20.00 -4.16
N VAL A 73 -7.15 18.96 -3.89
CA VAL A 73 -7.46 18.00 -2.80
C VAL A 73 -7.08 18.59 -1.44
N ASP A 74 -7.90 19.50 -0.89
CA ASP A 74 -7.72 20.00 0.48
C ASP A 74 -8.10 18.91 1.49
N PRO A 75 -7.20 18.49 2.41
CA PRO A 75 -5.92 19.08 2.82
C PRO A 75 -4.71 18.56 2.03
N GLY A 76 -4.26 19.45 1.13
CA GLY A 76 -3.38 19.30 -0.05
C GLY A 76 -2.30 18.22 -0.04
N LEU A 77 -1.45 18.23 0.98
CA LEU A 77 -0.21 17.43 0.98
C LEU A 77 -0.11 16.52 2.21
N VAL A 78 -0.60 16.99 3.36
CA VAL A 78 -0.52 16.23 4.61
C VAL A 78 -1.36 14.96 4.51
N ARG A 79 -2.59 15.04 4.01
CA ARG A 79 -3.40 13.82 3.80
C ARG A 79 -2.76 12.92 2.76
N ALA A 80 -2.31 13.47 1.63
CA ALA A 80 -1.63 12.71 0.58
C ALA A 80 -0.43 11.91 1.11
N VAL A 81 0.39 12.52 1.99
CA VAL A 81 1.51 11.83 2.65
C VAL A 81 1.02 10.78 3.66
N LEU A 82 -0.05 11.04 4.42
CA LEU A 82 -0.66 10.02 5.28
C LEU A 82 -1.16 8.81 4.48
N GLY A 83 -1.64 9.02 3.25
CA GLY A 83 -1.98 7.95 2.30
C GLY A 83 -0.88 6.93 2.05
N LEU A 84 0.39 7.26 2.32
CA LEU A 84 1.51 6.33 2.20
C LEU A 84 1.58 5.29 3.32
N GLY A 85 0.90 5.50 4.44
CA GLY A 85 0.96 4.64 5.63
C GLY A 85 0.77 3.15 5.33
N PRO A 86 -0.29 2.74 4.60
CA PRO A 86 -0.49 1.35 4.21
C PRO A 86 0.63 0.78 3.33
N ALA A 87 1.08 1.52 2.32
CA ALA A 87 2.18 1.09 1.44
C ALA A 87 3.49 0.90 2.22
N LEU A 88 3.82 1.88 3.07
CA LEU A 88 5.05 1.86 3.88
C LEU A 88 4.99 0.73 4.91
N GLY A 89 3.84 0.52 5.56
CA GLY A 89 3.64 -0.60 6.47
C GLY A 89 3.89 -1.95 5.79
N LEU A 90 3.33 -2.16 4.60
CA LEU A 90 3.55 -3.37 3.80
C LEU A 90 5.02 -3.52 3.39
N ALA A 91 5.66 -2.44 2.95
CA ALA A 91 7.07 -2.48 2.54
C ALA A 91 8.02 -2.81 3.70
N VAL A 92 7.80 -2.23 4.88
CA VAL A 92 8.58 -2.52 6.08
C VAL A 92 8.39 -3.97 6.53
N ALA A 93 7.15 -4.47 6.51
CA ALA A 93 6.86 -5.87 6.82
C ALA A 93 7.53 -6.83 5.83
N GLY A 94 7.40 -6.56 4.53
CA GLY A 94 8.06 -7.33 3.47
C GLY A 94 9.57 -7.34 3.61
N LEU A 95 10.19 -6.17 3.86
CA LEU A 95 11.63 -6.04 4.04
C LEU A 95 12.12 -6.87 5.24
N ALA A 96 11.42 -6.77 6.36
CA ALA A 96 11.75 -7.55 7.53
C ALA A 96 11.63 -9.07 7.28
N TRP A 97 10.60 -9.53 6.58
CA TRP A 97 10.42 -10.94 6.24
C TRP A 97 11.42 -11.45 5.19
N GLY A 98 11.70 -10.67 4.15
CA GLY A 98 12.70 -10.99 3.14
C GLY A 98 14.10 -11.14 3.72
N ALA A 99 14.47 -10.23 4.63
CA ALA A 99 15.75 -10.31 5.35
C ALA A 99 15.84 -11.57 6.23
N ARG A 100 14.68 -12.10 6.68
CA ARG A 100 14.58 -13.31 7.49
C ARG A 100 14.65 -14.59 6.69
N ARG A 101 13.92 -14.65 5.59
CA ARG A 101 13.70 -15.83 4.77
C ARG A 101 14.11 -15.52 3.32
N PRO A 102 15.40 -15.26 3.04
CA PRO A 102 15.84 -14.85 1.71
C PRO A 102 15.51 -15.88 0.63
N THR A 103 15.54 -17.17 0.95
CA THR A 103 15.16 -18.27 0.04
C THR A 103 13.68 -18.29 -0.32
N TRP A 104 12.81 -17.71 0.52
CA TRP A 104 11.37 -17.62 0.28
C TRP A 104 10.98 -16.28 -0.36
N ALA A 105 11.93 -15.37 -0.58
CA ALA A 105 11.62 -14.01 -1.01
C ALA A 105 10.89 -13.92 -2.35
N PRO A 106 11.22 -14.72 -3.38
CA PRO A 106 10.44 -14.73 -4.62
C PRO A 106 8.98 -15.15 -4.38
N ALA A 107 8.77 -16.25 -3.63
CA ALA A 107 7.43 -16.74 -3.32
C ALA A 107 6.63 -15.76 -2.44
N GLY A 108 7.28 -15.18 -1.42
CA GLY A 108 6.68 -14.17 -0.54
C GLY A 108 6.33 -12.88 -1.28
N ALA A 109 7.20 -12.42 -2.18
CA ALA A 109 6.94 -11.26 -3.03
C ALA A 109 5.75 -11.51 -3.97
N THR A 110 5.72 -12.65 -4.66
CA THR A 110 4.61 -13.04 -5.55
C THR A 110 3.30 -13.19 -4.78
N ALA A 111 3.31 -13.86 -3.63
CA ALA A 111 2.12 -14.03 -2.81
C ALA A 111 1.58 -12.70 -2.27
N THR A 112 2.48 -11.81 -1.82
CA THR A 112 2.10 -10.48 -1.33
C THR A 112 1.52 -9.64 -2.47
N LEU A 113 2.15 -9.63 -3.64
CA LEU A 113 1.66 -8.91 -4.82
C LEU A 113 0.31 -9.45 -5.30
N ALA A 114 0.17 -10.78 -5.38
CA ALA A 114 -1.09 -11.41 -5.76
C ALA A 114 -2.20 -11.03 -4.77
N LEU A 115 -1.94 -11.12 -3.46
CA LEU A 115 -2.91 -10.75 -2.44
C LEU A 115 -3.30 -9.27 -2.51
N THR A 116 -2.35 -8.35 -2.62
CA THR A 116 -2.63 -6.91 -2.68
C THR A 116 -3.40 -6.55 -3.95
N VAL A 117 -2.99 -7.08 -5.10
CA VAL A 117 -3.70 -6.89 -6.38
C VAL A 117 -5.11 -7.46 -6.30
N THR A 118 -5.30 -8.68 -5.78
CA THR A 118 -6.62 -9.29 -5.62
C THR A 118 -7.52 -8.45 -4.72
N LEU A 119 -7.04 -8.02 -3.55
CA LEU A 119 -7.82 -7.18 -2.63
C LEU A 119 -8.16 -5.81 -3.24
N CYS A 120 -7.28 -5.24 -4.07
CA CYS A 120 -7.54 -3.97 -4.73
C CYS A 120 -8.44 -4.10 -5.98
N ALA A 121 -8.37 -5.22 -6.70
CA ALA A 121 -9.08 -5.43 -7.97
C ALA A 121 -10.47 -6.06 -7.80
N LEU A 122 -10.67 -6.88 -6.77
CA LEU A 122 -11.97 -7.53 -6.48
C LEU A 122 -13.12 -6.51 -6.39
N PRO A 123 -12.95 -5.34 -5.75
CA PRO A 123 -14.01 -4.36 -5.71
C PRO A 123 -14.28 -3.67 -7.05
N GLY A 124 -13.26 -3.46 -7.87
CA GLY A 124 -13.28 -2.57 -9.03
C GLY A 124 -13.70 -3.21 -10.37
N ARG A 125 -14.34 -4.38 -10.35
CA ARG A 125 -14.85 -5.04 -11.58
C ARG A 125 -13.77 -5.34 -12.63
N ALA A 126 -12.62 -5.90 -12.25
CA ALA A 126 -11.62 -6.37 -13.23
C ALA A 126 -12.07 -7.61 -14.05
N ASP A 127 -13.38 -7.76 -14.31
CA ASP A 127 -14.05 -8.95 -14.89
C ASP A 127 -13.75 -10.29 -14.17
N LEU A 128 -13.08 -10.23 -13.02
CA LEU A 128 -12.78 -11.38 -12.16
C LEU A 128 -14.03 -11.91 -11.44
N VAL A 129 -15.11 -11.13 -11.41
CA VAL A 129 -16.34 -11.47 -10.69
C VAL A 129 -17.55 -11.08 -11.52
N GLU A 130 -18.60 -11.91 -11.47
CA GLU A 130 -19.86 -11.72 -12.17
C GLU A 130 -20.44 -10.31 -11.95
N ARG A 131 -21.01 -9.71 -13.00
CA ARG A 131 -21.72 -8.43 -12.88
C ARG A 131 -22.80 -8.52 -11.79
N GLY A 132 -22.97 -7.46 -11.01
CA GLY A 132 -23.96 -7.39 -9.92
C GLY A 132 -23.61 -8.19 -8.65
N TRP A 133 -22.44 -8.83 -8.54
CA TRP A 133 -22.09 -9.59 -7.32
C TRP A 133 -22.11 -8.73 -6.05
N ALA A 134 -21.65 -7.48 -6.15
CA ALA A 134 -21.64 -6.54 -5.05
C ALA A 134 -23.06 -6.16 -4.59
N GLU A 135 -24.02 -6.08 -5.52
CA GLU A 135 -25.43 -5.84 -5.22
C GLU A 135 -26.06 -7.04 -4.52
N ARG A 136 -25.71 -8.27 -4.94
CA ARG A 136 -26.17 -9.51 -4.29
C ARG A 136 -25.54 -9.75 -2.92
N ARG A 137 -24.31 -9.27 -2.69
CA ARG A 137 -23.56 -9.46 -1.44
C ARG A 137 -22.92 -8.15 -0.94
N PRO A 138 -23.74 -7.16 -0.54
CA PRO A 138 -23.25 -5.82 -0.24
C PRO A 138 -22.34 -5.76 0.99
N GLN A 139 -22.56 -6.62 1.99
CA GLN A 139 -21.70 -6.67 3.18
C GLN A 139 -20.31 -7.22 2.86
N LEU A 140 -20.23 -8.22 1.98
CA LEU A 140 -18.95 -8.78 1.55
C LEU A 140 -18.18 -7.77 0.70
N ALA A 141 -18.87 -7.08 -0.22
CA ALA A 141 -18.26 -6.02 -1.02
C ALA A 141 -17.74 -4.87 -0.15
N ALA A 142 -18.52 -4.42 0.83
CA ALA A 142 -18.10 -3.44 1.82
C ALA A 142 -16.86 -3.90 2.60
N THR A 143 -16.86 -5.14 3.10
CA THR A 143 -15.73 -5.69 3.85
C THR A 143 -14.46 -5.80 2.99
N LEU A 144 -14.57 -6.27 1.75
CA LEU A 144 -13.42 -6.40 0.86
C LEU A 144 -12.83 -5.04 0.50
N LEU A 145 -13.66 -4.01 0.39
CA LEU A 145 -13.20 -2.65 0.21
C LEU A 145 -12.55 -2.07 1.47
N ASP A 146 -13.13 -2.28 2.64
CA ASP A 146 -12.54 -1.83 3.92
C ASP A 146 -11.19 -2.53 4.18
N LEU A 147 -10.97 -3.73 3.62
CA LEU A 147 -9.72 -4.47 3.67
C LEU A 147 -8.75 -4.15 2.52
N SER A 148 -9.19 -3.42 1.50
CA SER A 148 -8.37 -3.08 0.35
C SER A 148 -7.28 -2.09 0.76
N PRO A 149 -5.98 -2.43 0.60
CA PRO A 149 -4.89 -1.51 0.92
C PRO A 149 -4.98 -0.19 0.15
N LEU A 150 -5.51 -0.23 -1.08
CA LEU A 150 -5.72 0.95 -1.90
C LEU A 150 -6.87 1.82 -1.37
N SER A 151 -7.96 1.22 -0.91
CA SER A 151 -9.08 1.99 -0.32
C SER A 151 -8.64 2.68 0.97
N VAL A 152 -7.89 2.00 1.84
CA VAL A 152 -7.30 2.63 3.02
C VAL A 152 -6.35 3.77 2.63
N ALA A 153 -5.48 3.56 1.63
CA ALA A 153 -4.53 4.58 1.18
C ALA A 153 -5.22 5.82 0.56
N ALA A 154 -6.23 5.61 -0.28
CA ALA A 154 -6.97 6.68 -0.94
C ALA A 154 -7.81 7.50 0.06
N GLU A 155 -8.54 6.84 0.96
CA GLU A 155 -9.37 7.52 1.96
C GLU A 155 -8.54 8.28 2.99
N THR A 156 -7.41 7.70 3.43
CA THR A 156 -6.45 8.42 4.30
C THR A 156 -5.73 9.55 3.57
N ALA A 157 -5.60 9.46 2.24
CA ALA A 157 -5.17 10.56 1.37
C ALA A 157 -6.23 11.67 1.21
N GLY A 158 -7.42 11.50 1.79
CA GLY A 158 -8.53 12.44 1.67
C GLY A 158 -9.31 12.31 0.37
N VAL A 159 -9.04 11.27 -0.42
CA VAL A 159 -9.83 10.95 -1.61
C VAL A 159 -11.02 10.10 -1.20
N ASP A 160 -12.22 10.57 -1.50
CA ASP A 160 -13.43 9.76 -1.41
C ASP A 160 -13.42 8.69 -2.50
N TRP A 161 -12.72 7.59 -2.21
CA TRP A 161 -12.51 6.47 -3.14
C TRP A 161 -13.83 5.85 -3.60
N MET A 162 -14.89 5.95 -2.80
CA MET A 162 -16.22 5.42 -3.13
C MET A 162 -16.93 6.21 -4.22
N ARG A 163 -16.82 7.54 -4.14
CA ARG A 163 -17.42 8.45 -5.13
C ARG A 163 -16.49 8.74 -6.30
N HIS A 164 -15.29 8.16 -6.28
CA HIS A 164 -14.31 8.38 -7.35
C HIS A 164 -14.76 7.67 -8.66
N PRO A 165 -14.88 8.40 -9.79
CA PRO A 165 -15.40 7.86 -11.05
C PRO A 165 -14.66 6.63 -11.58
N SER A 166 -13.36 6.52 -11.28
CA SER A 166 -12.50 5.42 -11.75
C SER A 166 -12.84 4.05 -11.18
N VAL A 167 -13.61 3.98 -10.09
CA VAL A 167 -13.86 2.70 -9.40
C VAL A 167 -15.17 2.06 -9.86
N TYR A 168 -16.22 2.85 -10.15
CA TYR A 168 -17.56 2.29 -10.39
C TYR A 168 -18.36 2.91 -11.55
N GLY A 169 -17.81 3.91 -12.26
CA GLY A 169 -18.47 4.53 -13.41
C GLY A 169 -19.78 5.27 -13.03
N PRO A 170 -20.65 5.59 -14.02
CA PRO A 170 -21.78 6.51 -13.84
C PRO A 170 -22.95 5.97 -13.00
N ALA A 171 -22.96 4.68 -12.64
CA ALA A 171 -23.99 4.11 -11.75
C ALA A 171 -23.71 4.33 -10.25
N GLY A 172 -22.48 4.72 -9.90
CA GLY A 172 -22.09 5.06 -8.52
C GLY A 172 -22.08 3.88 -7.52
N THR A 173 -21.63 4.18 -6.30
CA THR A 173 -21.74 3.30 -5.11
C THR A 173 -22.63 3.88 -4.02
N ASP A 174 -23.37 4.94 -4.36
CA ASP A 174 -24.18 5.68 -3.40
C ASP A 174 -25.16 4.75 -2.67
N TRP A 175 -25.66 3.71 -3.36
CA TRP A 175 -26.58 2.68 -2.86
C TRP A 175 -26.04 1.78 -1.74
N PHE A 176 -24.73 1.80 -1.45
CA PHE A 176 -24.15 1.11 -0.28
C PHE A 176 -23.13 1.93 0.50
N SER A 177 -23.05 3.23 0.24
CA SER A 177 -22.19 4.16 0.97
C SER A 177 -22.46 4.15 2.49
N ASP A 178 -23.73 4.06 2.89
CA ASP A 178 -24.15 3.96 4.29
C ASP A 178 -23.72 2.65 5.02
N ARG A 179 -23.25 1.64 4.28
CA ARG A 179 -22.88 0.33 4.84
C ARG A 179 -21.39 0.24 5.19
N ARG A 180 -20.58 1.21 4.79
CA ARG A 180 -19.13 1.22 5.03
C ARG A 180 -18.71 2.20 6.12
N ARG A 181 -17.50 2.00 6.60
CA ARG A 181 -16.87 2.87 7.61
C ARG A 181 -15.68 3.57 6.95
N PRO A 182 -15.82 4.81 6.48
CA PRO A 182 -14.73 5.51 5.83
C PRO A 182 -13.52 5.61 6.76
N HIS A 183 -12.35 5.34 6.21
CA HIS A 183 -11.09 5.34 6.92
C HIS A 183 -10.60 6.77 7.13
N GLY A 184 -10.61 7.21 8.38
CA GLY A 184 -9.95 8.46 8.76
C GLY A 184 -8.42 8.34 8.71
N PRO A 185 -7.69 9.46 8.81
CA PRO A 185 -6.22 9.50 8.77
C PRO A 185 -5.52 8.59 9.79
N LEU A 186 -6.20 8.26 10.89
CA LEU A 186 -5.70 7.30 11.88
C LEU A 186 -5.49 5.89 11.31
N ALA A 187 -6.27 5.47 10.32
CA ALA A 187 -6.12 4.14 9.71
C ALA A 187 -4.75 3.97 9.03
N ALA A 188 -4.23 5.03 8.40
CA ALA A 188 -2.89 5.03 7.83
C ALA A 188 -1.80 4.89 8.91
N MET A 189 -1.95 5.59 10.04
CA MET A 189 -1.00 5.49 11.15
C MET A 189 -1.04 4.10 11.77
N VAL A 190 -2.22 3.52 11.95
CA VAL A 190 -2.39 2.14 12.43
C VAL A 190 -1.73 1.15 11.48
N ALA A 191 -1.98 1.27 10.17
CA ALA A 191 -1.37 0.39 9.16
C ALA A 191 0.17 0.47 9.17
N LEU A 192 0.72 1.68 9.28
CA LEU A 192 2.15 1.90 9.40
C LEU A 192 2.71 1.27 10.69
N VAL A 193 2.09 1.55 11.84
CA VAL A 193 2.52 1.01 13.15
C VAL A 193 2.46 -0.51 13.16
N LEU A 194 1.42 -1.13 12.59
CA LEU A 194 1.31 -2.58 12.47
C LEU A 194 2.42 -3.15 11.59
N GLY A 195 2.68 -2.56 10.42
CA GLY A 195 3.78 -2.98 9.53
C GLY A 195 5.15 -2.86 10.20
N CYS A 196 5.41 -1.75 10.90
CA CYS A 196 6.62 -1.57 11.69
C CYS A 196 6.73 -2.58 12.83
N SER A 197 5.65 -2.81 13.59
CA SER A 197 5.63 -3.75 14.72
C SER A 197 5.90 -5.18 14.25
N LEU A 198 5.26 -5.60 13.16
CA LEU A 198 5.53 -6.88 12.51
C LEU A 198 6.99 -6.98 12.05
N GLY A 199 7.57 -5.88 11.58
CA GLY A 199 8.98 -5.78 11.19
C GLY A 199 9.99 -5.78 12.36
N PHE A 200 9.62 -5.24 13.52
CA PHE A 200 10.47 -5.16 14.72
C PHE A 200 10.39 -6.39 15.62
N ALA A 201 9.20 -6.90 15.92
CA ALA A 201 9.01 -8.19 16.62
C ALA A 201 9.83 -9.28 15.93
N SER A 202 9.81 -9.16 14.61
CA SER A 202 10.65 -9.86 13.68
C SER A 202 12.16 -9.82 13.96
N ALA A 203 12.74 -8.63 14.09
CA ALA A 203 14.16 -8.44 14.35
C ALA A 203 14.57 -8.90 15.75
N GLY A 204 13.67 -8.79 16.73
CA GLY A 204 13.87 -9.25 18.11
C GLY A 204 14.16 -10.75 18.20
N VAL A 205 13.37 -11.58 17.50
CA VAL A 205 13.55 -13.04 17.47
C VAL A 205 14.95 -13.44 16.99
N ARG A 206 15.49 -12.78 15.96
CA ARG A 206 16.84 -13.07 15.45
C ARG A 206 17.97 -12.78 16.44
N ARG A 207 17.80 -11.76 17.28
CA ARG A 207 18.79 -11.43 18.32
C ARG A 207 18.77 -12.49 19.42
N ALA A 208 17.59 -12.96 19.80
CA ALA A 208 17.45 -14.06 20.75
C ALA A 208 18.12 -15.35 20.25
N ASP A 209 17.86 -15.76 19.00
CA ASP A 209 18.46 -16.97 18.41
C ASP A 209 19.99 -16.91 18.35
N ARG A 210 20.55 -15.75 17.97
CA ARG A 210 22.01 -15.54 17.91
C ARG A 210 22.66 -15.56 19.29
N ASN A 211 21.98 -15.02 20.29
CA ASN A 211 22.49 -15.01 21.66
C ASN A 211 22.45 -16.43 22.25
N ALA A 212 21.39 -17.20 22.01
CA ALA A 212 21.31 -18.60 22.40
C ALA A 212 22.42 -19.45 21.73
N ALA A 213 22.70 -19.21 20.44
CA ALA A 213 23.78 -19.92 19.74
C ALA A 213 25.20 -19.57 20.26
N ARG A 214 25.36 -18.41 20.92
CA ARG A 214 26.64 -18.00 21.52
C ARG A 214 26.83 -18.53 22.93
N SER A 215 25.76 -18.77 23.70
CA SER A 215 25.85 -19.34 25.05
C SER A 215 26.18 -20.84 25.08
N HIS A 216 26.16 -21.52 23.92
CA HIS A 216 26.52 -22.93 23.77
C HIS A 216 27.93 -23.15 23.18
N ARG A 217 28.73 -22.08 23.02
CA ARG A 217 30.14 -22.14 22.63
C ARG A 217 31.01 -21.73 23.79
#